data_AF-J9FCP9-F1
#
_entry.id   AF-J9FCP9-F1
#
_cell.length_a   1.000
_cell.length_b   1.000
_cell.length_c   1.000
_cell.angle_alpha   90.00
_cell.angle_beta   90.00
_cell.angle_gamma   90.00
#
_symmetry.space_group_name_H-M   'P 1'
#
loop_
_entity.id
_entity.type
_entity.pdbx_description
1 polymer ?
#
loop_
_entity_poly.entity_id
_entity_poly.type
_entity_poly.pdbx_seq_one_letter_code
_entity_poly.pdbx_strand_id
1 'polypeptide(L)' 'MIIYNTTFHIHKDVLDECLDYLKSQYIPKAAESGYLQKPLLRRILNSENEDGESFSVQFHTKDIST' A
#
# COMPACT_ATOMS: atom_id res chain seq x y z
N MET A 1 9.67 -16.57 -0.24
CA MET A 1 9.36 -15.17 0.13
C MET A 1 7.96 -14.82 -0.35
N ILE A 2 7.05 -14.54 0.59
CA ILE A 2 5.67 -14.14 0.28
C ILE A 2 5.58 -12.61 0.34
N ILE A 3 4.92 -12.00 -0.64
CA ILE A 3 4.61 -10.58 -0.69
C ILE A 3 3.09 -10.42 -0.71
N TYR A 4 2.56 -9.68 0.25
CA TYR A 4 1.17 -9.22 0.23
C TYR A 4 1.11 -7.86 -0.46
N ASN A 5 0.47 -7.82 -1.63
CA ASN A 5 0.27 -6.59 -2.40
C ASN A 5 -1.19 -6.18 -2.34
N THR A 6 -1.46 -4.97 -1.83
CA THR A 6 -2.78 -4.34 -1.91
C THR A 6 -2.70 -3.15 -2.87
N THR A 7 -3.52 -3.14 -3.91
CA THR A 7 -3.60 -2.03 -4.86
C THR A 7 -4.82 -1.18 -4.55
N PHE A 8 -4.61 0.12 -4.44
CA PHE A 8 -5.63 1.13 -4.23
C PHE A 8 -5.76 1.97 -5.50
N HIS A 9 -6.99 2.18 -5.97
CA HIS A 9 -7.29 3.23 -6.93
C HIS A 9 -7.94 4.38 -6.16
N ILE A 10 -7.31 5.55 -6.19
CA ILE A 10 -7.66 6.70 -5.34
C ILE A 10 -8.14 7.83 -6.24
N HIS A 11 -9.36 8.29 -6.02
CA HIS A 11 -9.92 9.44 -6.73
C HIS A 11 -9.13 10.72 -6.42
N LYS A 12 -8.99 11.62 -7.40
CA LYS A 12 -8.18 12.84 -7.30
C LYS A 12 -8.54 13.73 -6.10
N ASP A 13 -9.84 13.86 -5.81
CA ASP A 13 -10.35 14.73 -4.75
C ASP A 13 -9.90 14.33 -3.34
N VAL A 14 -9.54 13.06 -3.14
CA VAL A 14 -9.12 12.51 -1.84
C VAL A 14 -7.69 11.96 -1.88
N LEU A 15 -6.93 12.29 -2.93
CA LEU A 15 -5.61 11.72 -3.17
C LEU A 15 -4.65 11.98 -2.00
N ASP A 16 -4.52 13.24 -1.61
CA ASP A 16 -3.58 13.64 -0.56
C ASP A 16 -4.01 13.08 0.81
N GLU A 17 -5.28 13.19 1.16
CA GLU A 17 -5.83 12.67 2.43
C GLU A 17 -5.65 11.14 2.52
N CYS A 18 -5.92 10.42 1.43
CA CYS A 18 -5.76 8.98 1.39
C CYS A 18 -4.29 8.58 1.48
N LEU A 19 -3.37 9.29 0.82
CA LEU A 19 -1.93 9.03 0.94
C LEU A 19 -1.41 9.28 2.36
N ASP A 20 -1.89 10.33 3.02
CA ASP A 20 -1.55 10.61 4.41
C ASP A 20 -2.13 9.55 5.35
N TYR A 21 -3.36 9.10 5.13
CA TYR A 21 -3.94 7.97 5.86
C TYR A 21 -3.14 6.68 5.65
N LEU A 22 -2.74 6.38 4.41
CA LEU A 22 -1.95 5.19 4.10
C LEU A 22 -0.63 5.17 4.88
N LYS A 23 0.07 6.31 4.94
CA LYS A 23 1.36 6.44 5.62
C LYS A 23 1.24 6.51 7.14
N SER A 24 0.27 7.25 7.67
CA SER A 24 0.18 7.56 9.10
C SER A 24 -0.65 6.56 9.90
N GLN A 25 -1.60 5.85 9.26
CA GLN A 25 -2.54 4.96 9.95
C GLN A 25 -2.49 3.53 9.39
N TYR A 26 -2.75 3.35 8.10
CA TYR A 26 -2.91 2.01 7.52
C TYR A 26 -1.63 1.17 7.59
N ILE A 27 -0.51 1.70 7.07
CA ILE A 27 0.77 0.97 7.05
C ILE A 27 1.26 0.64 8.47
N PRO A 28 1.31 1.59 9.43
CA PRO A 28 1.71 1.28 10.80
C PRO A 28 0.82 0.22 11.45
N LYS A 29 -0.50 0.34 11.30
CA LYS A 29 -1.47 -0.61 11.88
C LYS A 29 -1.36 -2.01 11.26
N ALA A 30 -1.15 -2.10 9.94
CA ALA A 30 -0.94 -3.38 9.27
C ALA A 30 0.35 -4.07 9.71
N ALA A 31 1.41 -3.30 9.95
CA ALA A 31 2.71 -3.81 10.40
C ALA A 31 2.78 -4.08 11.91
N GLU A 32 1.80 -3.63 12.70
CA GLU A 32 1.79 -3.70 14.18
C GLU A 32 2.00 -5.12 14.72
N SER A 33 1.41 -6.11 14.07
CA SER A 33 1.53 -7.52 14.46
C SER A 33 2.93 -8.12 14.23
N GLY A 34 3.80 -7.45 13.47
CA GLY A 34 5.15 -7.93 13.13
C GLY A 34 5.21 -9.02 12.05
N TYR A 35 4.07 -9.55 11.59
CA TYR A 35 4.01 -10.52 10.48
C TYR A 35 4.27 -9.85 9.12
N LEU A 36 3.68 -8.66 8.94
CA LEU A 36 3.87 -7.81 7.77
C LEU A 36 5.06 -6.89 8.03
N GLN A 37 6.07 -6.99 7.19
CA GLN A 37 7.34 -6.30 7.36
C GLN A 37 7.73 -5.57 6.07
N LYS A 38 8.68 -4.64 6.18
CA LYS A 38 9.25 -3.90 5.04
C LYS A 38 8.15 -3.31 4.13
N PRO A 39 7.31 -2.40 4.66
CA PRO A 39 6.27 -1.76 3.86
C PRO A 39 6.87 -0.95 2.72
N LEU A 40 6.32 -1.10 1.52
CA LEU A 40 6.66 -0.30 0.35
C LEU A 40 5.38 0.28 -0.24
N LEU A 41 5.29 1.61 -0.28
CA LEU A 41 4.24 2.32 -1.00
C LEU A 41 4.80 2.75 -2.36
N ARG A 42 4.17 2.33 -3.46
CA ARG A 42 4.57 2.67 -4.82
C ARG A 42 3.40 3.26 -5.60
N ARG A 43 3.67 4.27 -6.42
CA ARG A 43 2.73 4.75 -7.43
C ARG A 43 2.79 3.81 -8.64
N ILE A 44 1.62 3.44 -9.16
CA ILE A 44 1.49 2.70 -10.41
C ILE A 44 1.31 3.72 -11.53
N LEU A 45 2.25 3.72 -12.48
CA LEU A 45 2.22 4.61 -13.63
C LEU A 45 1.33 4.00 -14.70
N ASN A 46 0.08 4.44 -14.76
CA ASN A 46 -0.84 4.11 -15.85
C ASN A 46 -1.13 5.37 -16.66
N SER A 47 -1.06 5.26 -17.99
CA SER A 47 -1.17 6.41 -18.91
C SER A 47 -2.61 6.88 -19.17
N GLU A 48 -3.65 6.17 -18.68
CA GLU A 48 -5.04 6.35 -19.15
C GLU A 48 -6.10 6.62 -18.06
N ASN A 49 -5.72 6.97 -16.82
CA ASN A 49 -6.73 7.18 -15.76
C ASN A 49 -6.82 8.66 -15.37
N GLU A 50 -7.78 9.37 -15.96
CA GLU A 50 -8.07 10.77 -15.63
C GLU A 50 -8.83 10.93 -14.31
N ASP A 51 -9.44 9.88 -13.77
CA ASP A 51 -10.33 9.96 -12.60
C ASP A 51 -9.59 9.78 -11.26
N GLY A 52 -8.37 9.23 -11.30
CA GLY A 52 -7.66 8.88 -10.08
C GLY A 52 -6.26 8.30 -10.33
N GLU A 53 -5.51 8.15 -9.25
CA GLU A 53 -4.18 7.57 -9.27
C GLU A 53 -4.17 6.21 -8.56
N SER A 54 -3.41 5.27 -9.10
CA SER A 54 -3.28 3.94 -8.52
C SER A 54 -1.99 3.80 -7.73
N PHE A 55 -2.08 3.23 -6.53
CA PHE A 55 -0.93 2.95 -5.66
C PHE A 55 -0.94 1.49 -5.22
N SER A 56 0.23 0.90 -5.02
CA SER A 56 0.37 -0.39 -4.36
C SER A 56 1.10 -0.27 -3.04
N VAL A 57 0.55 -0.92 -2.02
CA VAL A 57 1.22 -1.15 -0.74
C VAL A 57 1.65 -2.61 -0.70
N GLN A 58 2.94 -2.84 -0.51
CA GLN A 58 3.54 -4.17 -0.46
C GLN A 58 4.14 -4.42 0.92
N PHE A 59 3.85 -5.60 1.46
CA PHE A 59 4.48 -6.09 2.68
C PHE A 59 5.16 -7.42 2.40
N HIS A 60 6.35 -7.58 2.95
CA HIS A 60 7.08 -8.84 2.97
C HIS A 60 6.70 -9.60 4.22
N THR A 61 6.64 -10.93 4.13
CA THR A 61 6.57 -11.79 5.32
C THR A 61 7.80 -12.68 5.37
N LYS A 62 8.08 -13.19 6.57
CA LYS A 62 8.95 -14.35 6.70
C LYS A 62 8.27 -15.53 5.98
N ASP A 63 9.07 -16.36 5.31
CA ASP A 63 8.58 -17.58 4.65
C ASP A 63 7.81 -18.45 5.66
N ILE A 64 6.84 -19.21 5.16
CA ILE A 64 5.85 -19.95 5.97
C ILE A 64 6.45 -21.15 6.73
N SER A 65 7.77 -21.26 6.86
CA SER A 65 8.45 -22.23 7.71
C SER A 65 8.24 -21.89 9.19
N THR A 66 7.03 -22.13 9.66
CA THR A 66 6.73 -22.64 11.00
C THR A 66 6.78 -24.16 10.94
#